data_AF-A0A8C7XQV1-F1
#
_entry.id   AF-A0A8C7XQV1-F1
#
_cell.length_a   1.000
_cell.length_b   1.000
_cell.length_c   1.000
_cell.angle_alpha   90.00
_cell.angle_beta   90.00
_cell.angle_gamma   90.00
#
_symmetry.space_group_name_H-M   'P 1'
#
loop_
_entity.id
_entity.type
_entity.pdbx_description
1 polymer ?
#
loop_
_entity_poly.entity_id
_entity_poly.type
_entity_poly.pdbx_seq_one_letter_code
_entity_poly.pdbx_strand_id
1 'polypeptide(L)'
;MSFVTEQVGPSKFGKILSFATGASVIPPVGFSPQHSIDFLHGHSVNPGRHLPMANTCINCLKLPLLDTYEDFRESMDFALGNTQGFGRA
;
A
#
# COMPACT_ATOMS: atom_id res chain seq x y z
N MET A 1 18.14 13.82 -18.77
CA MET A 1 17.63 13.71 -17.38
C MET A 1 16.19 14.20 -17.36
N SER A 2 15.24 13.31 -17.65
CA SER A 2 13.82 13.63 -17.57
C SER A 2 13.40 13.36 -16.12
N PHE A 3 13.06 14.41 -15.38
CA PHE A 3 12.46 14.24 -14.06
C PHE A 3 11.06 13.64 -14.26
N VAL A 4 10.85 12.43 -13.75
CA VAL A 4 9.51 11.85 -13.65
C VAL A 4 8.82 12.62 -12.52
N THR A 5 7.95 13.56 -12.88
CA THR A 5 7.07 14.20 -11.91
C THR A 5 6.05 13.19 -11.45
N GLU A 6 6.13 12.76 -10.19
CA GLU A 6 5.06 12.00 -9.56
C GLU A 6 3.83 12.90 -9.45
N GLN A 7 2.86 12.69 -10.34
CA GLN A 7 1.63 13.45 -10.35
C GLN A 7 0.76 13.03 -9.14
N VAL A 8 0.92 13.74 -8.02
CA VAL A 8 0.05 13.66 -6.85
C VAL A 8 -1.27 14.39 -7.20
N GLY A 9 -2.14 13.75 -7.99
CA GLY A 9 -3.51 14.23 -8.23
C GLY A 9 -4.57 13.37 -7.56
N PRO A 10 -5.49 13.92 -6.73
CA PRO A 10 -6.43 13.25 -5.81
C PRO A 10 -6.24 11.80 -5.32
N SER A 11 -5.07 11.38 -4.85
CA SER A 11 -3.98 10.76 -5.63
C SER A 11 -3.71 9.39 -5.09
N LYS A 12 -2.76 8.67 -5.69
CA LYS A 12 -2.20 7.41 -5.17
C LYS A 12 -2.21 7.28 -3.64
N PHE A 13 -1.96 8.37 -2.90
CA PHE A 13 -2.20 8.50 -1.46
C PHE A 13 -3.57 7.98 -0.95
N GLY A 14 -4.69 8.43 -1.50
CA GLY A 14 -6.03 7.99 -1.08
C GLY A 14 -6.23 6.48 -1.27
N LYS A 15 -5.69 5.92 -2.36
CA LYS A 15 -5.70 4.45 -2.58
C LYS A 15 -4.85 3.73 -1.55
N ILE A 16 -3.66 4.24 -1.22
CA ILE A 16 -2.79 3.69 -0.18
C ILE A 16 -3.48 3.77 1.18
N LEU A 17 -4.12 4.90 1.50
CA LEU A 17 -4.83 5.12 2.74
C LEU A 17 -5.97 4.11 2.90
N SER A 18 -6.80 3.95 1.86
CA SER A 18 -7.89 2.97 1.87
C SER A 18 -7.37 1.54 1.91
N PHE A 19 -6.27 1.24 1.22
CA PHE A 19 -5.65 -0.07 1.28
C PHE A 19 -5.14 -0.42 2.68
N ALA A 20 -4.42 0.49 3.33
CA ALA A 20 -3.79 0.23 4.63
C ALA A 20 -4.76 0.31 5.82
N THR A 21 -5.78 1.16 5.73
CA THR A 21 -6.64 1.51 6.88
C THR A 21 -8.12 1.23 6.65
N GLY A 22 -8.54 0.97 5.41
CA GLY A 22 -9.96 0.90 5.02
C GLY A 22 -10.65 2.27 4.90
N ALA A 23 -9.99 3.37 5.26
CA ALA A 23 -10.56 4.72 5.20
C ALA A 23 -10.14 5.49 3.93
N SER A 24 -11.04 6.30 3.38
CA SER A 24 -10.75 7.19 2.25
C SER A 24 -10.21 8.55 2.66
N VAL A 25 -10.32 8.90 3.95
CA VAL A 25 -9.85 10.15 4.55
C VAL A 25 -9.29 9.88 5.95
N ILE A 26 -8.43 10.77 6.44
CA ILE A 26 -7.91 10.71 7.80
C ILE A 26 -9.03 11.15 8.77
N PRO A 27 -9.36 10.37 9.82
CA PRO A 27 -10.34 10.79 10.81
C PRO A 27 -9.92 12.10 11.50
N PRO A 28 -10.86 12.96 11.95
CA PRO A 28 -10.52 14.22 12.64
C PRO A 28 -9.63 14.04 13.89
N VAL A 29 -9.75 12.89 14.56
CA VAL A 29 -8.94 12.53 15.73
C VAL A 29 -7.70 11.70 15.39
N GLY A 30 -7.43 11.47 14.11
CA GLY A 30 -6.40 10.56 13.63
C GLY A 30 -6.81 9.08 13.71
N PHE A 31 -5.88 8.20 13.36
CA PHE A 31 -6.08 6.74 13.41
C PHE A 31 -5.74 6.18 14.78
N SER A 32 -6.56 5.25 15.26
CA SER A 32 -6.30 4.42 16.44
C SER A 32 -6.71 2.98 16.13
N PRO A 33 -5.80 2.00 16.21
CA PRO A 33 -4.39 2.13 16.65
C PRO A 33 -3.52 2.87 15.64
N GLN A 34 -2.34 3.31 16.09
CA GLN A 34 -1.37 4.01 15.23
C GLN A 34 -0.90 3.10 14.09
N HIS A 35 -0.78 3.66 12.90
CA HIS A 35 -0.35 2.96 11.70
C HIS A 35 1.10 2.44 11.80
N SER A 36 1.33 1.24 11.28
CA SER A 36 2.64 0.59 11.25
C SER A 36 2.99 0.03 9.87
N ILE A 37 4.28 -0.22 9.66
CA ILE A 37 4.81 -0.88 8.45
C ILE A 37 5.61 -2.09 8.89
N ASP A 38 5.28 -3.25 8.33
CA ASP A 38 6.06 -4.48 8.44
C ASP A 38 6.63 -4.87 7.08
N PHE A 39 7.69 -5.67 7.08
CA PHE A 39 8.25 -6.24 5.86
C PHE A 39 8.00 -7.75 5.82
N LEU A 40 7.67 -8.24 4.62
CA LEU A 40 7.40 -9.66 4.36
C LEU A 40 8.73 -10.43 4.20
N HIS A 41 9.40 -10.68 5.32
CA HIS A 41 10.63 -11.47 5.37
C HIS A 41 10.35 -12.95 5.05
N GLY A 42 11.11 -13.56 4.14
CA GLY A 42 11.02 -15.00 3.80
C GLY A 42 10.21 -15.34 2.55
N HIS A 43 9.59 -14.35 1.91
CA HIS A 43 8.84 -14.59 0.67
C HIS A 43 9.72 -14.71 -0.58
N SER A 44 10.98 -14.25 -0.53
CA SER A 44 11.99 -14.22 -1.62
C SER A 44 12.21 -15.54 -2.40
N VAL A 45 11.68 -16.67 -1.95
CA VAL A 45 11.81 -17.97 -2.64
C VAL A 45 10.93 -18.07 -3.91
N ASN A 46 9.98 -17.15 -4.15
CA ASN A 46 9.11 -17.18 -5.33
C ASN A 46 9.04 -15.81 -6.05
N PRO A 47 10.00 -15.50 -6.94
CA PRO A 47 10.25 -14.15 -7.49
C PRO A 47 9.15 -13.55 -8.39
N GLY A 48 7.94 -14.11 -8.45
CA GLY A 48 6.88 -13.66 -9.36
C GLY A 48 5.63 -13.04 -8.73
N ARG A 49 5.41 -13.08 -7.41
CA ARG A 49 4.06 -12.84 -6.85
C ARG A 49 4.01 -12.25 -5.43
N HIS A 50 4.92 -11.35 -5.06
CA HIS A 50 4.83 -10.69 -3.74
C HIS A 50 4.10 -9.37 -3.86
N LEU A 51 2.82 -9.40 -3.49
CA LEU A 51 1.99 -8.21 -3.37
C LEU A 51 2.09 -7.67 -1.93
N PRO A 52 1.93 -6.35 -1.75
CA PRO A 52 1.71 -5.80 -0.42
C PRO A 52 0.43 -6.40 0.20
N MET A 53 0.41 -6.47 1.52
CA MET A 53 -0.77 -6.87 2.29
C MET A 53 -1.12 -5.79 3.30
N ALA A 54 -2.37 -5.74 3.74
CA ALA A 54 -2.80 -4.83 4.79
C ALA A 54 -3.60 -5.58 5.85
N ASN A 55 -3.41 -5.20 7.11
CA ASN A 55 -4.31 -5.52 8.19
C ASN A 55 -4.97 -4.22 8.68
N THR A 56 -6.14 -3.92 8.12
CA THR A 56 -6.87 -2.68 8.36
C THR A 56 -7.38 -2.56 9.80
N CYS A 57 -7.60 -3.67 10.50
CA CYS A 57 -8.01 -3.66 11.91
C CYS A 57 -6.95 -3.03 12.82
N ILE A 58 -5.67 -3.13 12.45
CA ILE A 58 -4.55 -2.58 13.22
C ILE A 58 -3.75 -1.54 12.43
N ASN A 59 -4.26 -1.06 11.29
CA ASN A 59 -3.59 -0.11 10.40
C ASN A 59 -2.15 -0.51 10.03
N CYS A 60 -1.89 -1.80 9.81
CA CYS A 60 -0.57 -2.32 9.44
C CYS A 60 -0.47 -2.58 7.93
N LEU A 61 0.47 -1.90 7.27
CA LEU A 61 0.84 -2.14 5.88
C LEU A 61 2.07 -3.05 5.82
N LYS A 62 1.95 -4.19 5.13
CA LYS A 62 3.04 -5.15 4.96
C LYS A 62 3.63 -5.05 3.56
N LEU A 63 4.89 -4.66 3.47
CA LEU A 63 5.58 -4.43 2.21
C LEU A 63 6.39 -5.65 1.77
N PRO A 64 6.36 -6.01 0.47
CA PRO A 64 7.25 -7.03 -0.07
C PRO A 64 8.69 -6.49 -0.13
N LEU A 65 9.67 -7.37 0.07
CA LEU A 65 11.08 -7.08 -0.19
C LEU A 65 11.39 -7.53 -1.61
N LEU A 66 11.55 -6.56 -2.52
CA LEU A 66 11.84 -6.77 -3.93
C LEU A 66 13.17 -6.11 -4.30
N ASP A 67 13.81 -6.63 -5.36
CA ASP A 67 15.20 -6.28 -5.71
C ASP A 67 15.33 -4.86 -6.27
N THR A 68 14.29 -4.35 -6.92
CA THR A 68 14.27 -3.02 -7.52
C THR A 68 13.09 -2.18 -7.06
N TYR A 69 13.23 -0.86 -7.16
CA TYR A 69 12.13 0.06 -6.90
C TYR A 69 11.01 -0.10 -7.93
N GLU A 70 11.37 -0.38 -9.19
CA GLU A 70 10.41 -0.62 -10.28
C GLU A 70 9.52 -1.81 -9.96
N ASP A 71 10.10 -2.95 -9.54
CA ASP A 71 9.32 -4.14 -9.14
C ASP A 71 8.43 -3.84 -7.92
N PHE A 72 8.96 -3.10 -6.94
CA PHE A 72 8.19 -2.62 -5.80
C PHE A 72 7.01 -1.76 -6.21
N ARG A 73 7.25 -0.80 -7.11
CA ARG A 73 6.23 0.13 -7.59
C ARG A 73 5.15 -0.61 -8.38
N GLU A 74 5.53 -1.51 -9.29
CA GLU A 74 4.58 -2.30 -10.08
C GLU A 74 3.74 -3.21 -9.19
N SER A 75 4.35 -3.85 -8.18
CA SER A 75 3.64 -4.66 -7.18
C SER A 75 2.62 -3.83 -6.38
N MET A 76 3.02 -2.64 -5.91
CA MET A 76 2.13 -1.71 -5.22
C MET A 76 0.98 -1.23 -6.12
N ASP A 77 1.30 -0.78 -7.34
CA ASP A 77 0.30 -0.28 -8.29
C ASP A 77 -0.69 -1.37 -8.70
N PHE A 78 -0.23 -2.62 -8.89
CA PHE A 78 -1.08 -3.77 -9.13
C PHE A 78 -2.03 -4.05 -7.97
N ALA A 79 -1.54 -4.09 -6.72
CA ALA A 79 -2.38 -4.34 -5.56
C ALA A 79 -3.41 -3.22 -5.33
N LEU A 80 -3.00 -1.96 -5.45
CA LEU A 80 -3.90 -0.80 -5.30
C LEU A 80 -4.95 -0.73 -6.42
N GLY A 81 -4.64 -1.24 -7.62
CA GLY A 81 -5.59 -1.32 -8.73
C GLY A 81 -6.69 -2.38 -8.53
N ASN A 82 -6.35 -3.47 -7.85
CA ASN A 82 -7.22 -4.65 -7.71
C ASN A 82 -8.01 -4.72 -6.39
N THR A 83 -7.89 -3.73 -5.52
CA THR A 83 -8.49 -3.73 -4.16
C THR A 83 -9.87 -3.05 -4.08
N GLN A 84 -10.56 -2.89 -5.22
CA GLN A 84 -11.91 -2.31 -5.26
C GLN A 84 -12.90 -3.19 -4.46
N GLY A 85 -13.32 -2.73 -3.27
CA GLY A 85 -14.41 -3.37 -2.50
C GLY A 85 -14.21 -3.47 -0.99
N PHE A 86 -13.01 -3.26 -0.44
CA PHE A 86 -12.80 -3.29 1.01
C PHE A 86 -13.16 -1.95 1.67
N GLY A 87 -14.01 -1.96 2.69
CA GLY A 87 -14.28 -0.79 3.55
C GLY A 87 -15.24 0.27 2.99
N ARG A 88 -15.96 0.00 1.89
CA ARG A 88 -17.09 0.84 1.47
C ARG A 88 -18.27 0.62 2.43
N ALA A 89 -18.35 1.44 3.48
CA ALA A 89 -19.58 1.72 4.20
C ALA A 89 -20.37 2.83 3.48
#